data_AF-A0A9E5T436-F1
#
_entry.id   AF-A0A9E5T436-F1
#
_cell.length_a   1.000
_cell.length_b   1.000
_cell.length_c   1.000
_cell.angle_alpha   90.00
_cell.angle_beta   90.00
_cell.angle_gamma   90.00
#
_symmetry.space_group_name_H-M   'P 1'
#
loop_
_entity.id
_entity.type
_entity.pdbx_description
1 polymer ?
#
loop_
_entity_poly.entity_id
_entity_poly.type
_entity_poly.pdbx_seq_one_letter_code
_entity_poly.pdbx_strand_id
1 'polypeptide(L)'
;MDTRKLKPLYEFMIANREFNRSLQNRNYKSIINPHVKTEDKVISLLYQIANTQSQPKIDKLVNFYKSLYEDISCLNSFSEFIQKLSGQSGNSFSELFIALKKQDGWGDKTSALFVKSIFHLHNGEYDSSLKFWNDVPTKLEGGDSFKLPVDAVIMHIFREIGLDNPTFSKINSLLSKHYESAEIEVWDDLWFWGFITQRGSGINRDLIWNENKYWAIENSSKCIIEIAQIKEKASEFINIIS
;
A
#
# COMPACT_ATOMS: atom_id res chain seq x y z
N MET A 1 -19.99 -13.08 -7.43
CA MET A 1 -18.60 -13.10 -6.94
C MET A 1 -18.18 -14.53 -6.71
N ASP A 2 -17.14 -14.97 -7.40
CA ASP A 2 -16.61 -16.32 -7.23
C ASP A 2 -15.60 -16.33 -6.09
N THR A 3 -16.08 -16.57 -4.86
CA THR A 3 -15.20 -16.70 -3.66
C THR A 3 -14.15 -17.79 -3.83
N ARG A 4 -14.35 -18.75 -4.75
CA ARG A 4 -13.40 -19.85 -4.99
C ARG A 4 -12.07 -19.36 -5.57
N LYS A 5 -12.03 -18.16 -6.16
CA LYS A 5 -10.80 -17.54 -6.67
C LYS A 5 -10.00 -16.77 -5.61
N LEU A 6 -10.61 -16.39 -4.48
CA LEU A 6 -9.91 -15.62 -3.44
C LEU A 6 -8.78 -16.43 -2.79
N LYS A 7 -9.04 -17.69 -2.45
CA LYS A 7 -8.04 -18.53 -1.79
C LYS A 7 -6.82 -18.82 -2.71
N PRO A 8 -6.99 -19.26 -3.97
CA PRO A 8 -5.86 -19.43 -4.89
C PRO A 8 -5.05 -18.15 -5.12
N LEU A 9 -5.70 -16.98 -5.20
CA LEU A 9 -5.00 -15.69 -5.28
C LEU A 9 -4.17 -15.41 -4.03
N TYR A 10 -4.75 -15.65 -2.85
CA TYR A 10 -4.05 -15.49 -1.59
C TYR A 10 -2.82 -16.40 -1.48
N GLU A 11 -2.99 -17.69 -1.79
CA GLU A 11 -1.90 -18.67 -1.80
C GLU A 11 -0.80 -18.29 -2.79
N PHE A 12 -1.17 -17.80 -3.98
CA PHE A 12 -0.22 -17.29 -4.97
C PHE A 12 0.58 -16.09 -4.43
N MET A 13 -0.07 -15.11 -3.80
CA MET A 13 0.64 -13.95 -3.22
C MET A 13 1.57 -14.38 -2.08
N ILE A 14 1.12 -15.27 -1.21
CA ILE A 14 1.95 -15.81 -0.12
C ILE A 14 3.22 -16.48 -0.66
N ALA A 15 3.10 -17.26 -1.73
CA ALA A 15 4.18 -18.05 -2.32
C ALA A 15 5.19 -17.23 -3.14
N ASN A 16 4.83 -16.02 -3.56
CA ASN A 16 5.66 -15.17 -4.44
C ASN A 16 5.90 -13.76 -3.84
N ARG A 17 5.79 -13.64 -2.51
CA ARG A 17 5.84 -12.36 -1.78
C ARG A 17 7.19 -11.65 -1.89
N GLU A 18 8.26 -12.41 -2.10
CA GLU A 18 9.62 -11.92 -2.17
C GLU A 18 9.85 -10.90 -3.28
N PHE A 19 9.12 -11.01 -4.40
CA PHE A 19 9.24 -10.08 -5.52
C PHE A 19 8.75 -8.68 -5.15
N ASN A 20 7.51 -8.57 -4.65
CA ASN A 20 6.98 -7.28 -4.21
C ASN A 20 7.73 -6.78 -2.96
N ARG A 21 8.05 -7.65 -1.99
CA ARG A 21 8.82 -7.25 -0.81
C ARG A 21 10.18 -6.64 -1.17
N SER A 22 10.92 -7.24 -2.10
CA SER A 22 12.21 -6.70 -2.56
C SER A 22 12.06 -5.36 -3.28
N LEU A 23 11.03 -5.21 -4.09
CA LEU A 23 10.68 -3.96 -4.76
C LEU A 23 10.31 -2.85 -3.77
N GLN A 24 9.43 -3.14 -2.82
CA GLN A 24 9.02 -2.21 -1.77
C GLN A 24 10.21 -1.82 -0.89
N ASN A 25 11.09 -2.77 -0.54
CA ASN A 25 12.29 -2.47 0.24
C ASN A 25 13.23 -1.49 -0.48
N ARG A 26 13.45 -1.66 -1.80
CA ARG A 26 14.22 -0.70 -2.61
C ARG A 26 13.55 0.67 -2.65
N ASN A 27 12.24 0.70 -2.87
CA ASN A 27 11.44 1.92 -2.88
C ASN A 27 11.50 2.66 -1.53
N TYR A 28 11.34 1.97 -0.41
CA TYR A 28 11.44 2.58 0.91
C TYR A 28 12.85 3.11 1.17
N LYS A 29 13.90 2.40 0.76
CA LYS A 29 15.28 2.90 0.88
C LYS A 29 15.49 4.20 0.12
N SER A 30 14.97 4.34 -1.11
CA SER A 30 15.11 5.57 -1.88
C SER A 30 14.36 6.76 -1.27
N ILE A 31 13.29 6.49 -0.51
CA ILE A 31 12.49 7.52 0.16
C ILE A 31 13.08 7.91 1.52
N ILE A 32 13.55 6.93 2.31
CA ILE A 32 13.90 7.11 3.73
C ILE A 32 15.38 7.41 3.94
N ASN A 33 16.27 6.68 3.28
CA ASN A 33 17.71 6.79 3.53
C ASN A 33 18.36 8.14 3.20
N PRO A 34 17.84 8.96 2.25
CA PRO A 34 18.39 10.30 2.02
C PRO A 34 18.24 11.25 3.20
N HIS A 35 17.40 10.93 4.19
CA HIS A 35 17.07 11.83 5.29
C HIS A 35 17.64 11.32 6.61
N VAL A 36 18.27 12.24 7.37
CA VAL A 36 18.83 11.93 8.70
C VAL A 36 17.75 12.06 9.78
N LYS A 37 16.98 13.16 9.74
CA LYS A 37 15.97 13.48 10.75
C LYS A 37 14.70 12.67 10.55
N THR A 38 14.04 12.27 11.65
CA THR A 38 12.79 11.50 11.62
C THR A 38 11.68 12.29 10.93
N GLU A 39 11.57 13.58 11.21
CA GLU A 39 10.54 14.45 10.64
C GLU A 39 10.66 14.52 9.11
N ASP A 40 11.87 14.62 8.59
CA ASP A 40 12.14 14.65 7.15
C ASP A 40 11.77 13.32 6.47
N LYS A 41 12.01 12.18 7.13
CA LYS A 41 11.60 10.85 6.64
C LYS A 41 10.08 10.74 6.52
N VAL A 42 9.36 11.18 7.55
CA VAL A 42 7.89 11.18 7.58
C VAL A 42 7.33 12.10 6.49
N ILE A 43 7.84 13.32 6.39
CA ILE A 43 7.43 14.28 5.36
C ILE A 43 7.71 13.75 3.95
N SER A 44 8.89 13.17 3.71
CA SER A 44 9.26 12.56 2.43
C SER A 44 8.27 11.46 2.05
N LEU A 45 7.95 10.56 3.00
CA LEU A 45 6.98 9.49 2.78
C LEU A 45 5.57 10.03 2.47
N LEU A 46 5.11 11.05 3.21
CA LEU A 46 3.82 11.71 2.96
C LEU A 46 3.76 12.30 1.55
N TYR A 47 4.80 13.03 1.12
CA TYR A 47 4.87 13.61 -0.23
C TYR A 47 4.86 12.55 -1.32
N GLN A 48 5.65 11.49 -1.15
CA GLN A 48 5.68 10.38 -2.11
C GLN A 48 4.30 9.76 -2.30
N ILE A 49 3.57 9.53 -1.21
CA ILE A 49 2.21 8.98 -1.28
C ILE A 49 1.22 9.96 -1.90
N ALA A 50 1.25 11.24 -1.50
CA ALA A 50 0.40 12.27 -2.09
C ALA A 50 0.60 12.37 -3.61
N ASN A 51 1.85 12.27 -4.07
CA ASN A 51 2.24 12.34 -5.48
C ASN A 51 1.95 11.05 -6.27
N THR A 52 1.56 9.95 -5.62
CA THR A 52 1.03 8.77 -6.34
C THR A 52 -0.40 8.97 -6.87
N GLN A 53 -1.08 10.04 -6.44
CA GLN A 53 -2.36 10.44 -7.03
C GLN A 53 -2.12 10.97 -8.45
N SER A 54 -2.96 10.58 -9.41
CA SER A 54 -2.87 11.08 -10.79
C SER A 54 -3.02 12.60 -10.87
N GLN A 55 -3.75 13.19 -9.94
CA GLN A 55 -3.90 14.63 -9.74
C GLN A 55 -3.99 14.91 -8.23
N PRO A 56 -2.86 15.18 -7.55
CA PRO A 56 -2.85 15.50 -6.14
C PRO A 56 -3.71 16.74 -5.87
N LYS A 57 -4.50 16.72 -4.80
CA LYS A 57 -5.33 17.87 -4.38
C LYS A 57 -4.47 18.92 -3.67
N ILE A 58 -3.53 19.52 -4.39
CA ILE A 58 -2.48 20.40 -3.83
C ILE A 58 -3.08 21.53 -2.97
N ASP A 59 -4.15 22.17 -3.44
CA ASP A 59 -4.83 23.24 -2.71
C ASP A 59 -5.42 22.79 -1.37
N LYS A 60 -5.70 21.49 -1.23
CA LYS A 60 -6.18 20.89 0.02
C LYS A 60 -5.03 20.43 0.91
N LEU A 61 -4.00 19.85 0.30
CA LEU A 61 -2.82 19.34 1.00
C LEU A 61 -1.98 20.45 1.64
N VAL A 62 -2.00 21.67 1.10
CA VAL A 62 -1.19 22.78 1.63
C VAL A 62 -1.45 23.06 3.11
N ASN A 63 -2.71 23.04 3.55
CA ASN A 63 -3.06 23.31 4.94
C ASN A 63 -2.62 22.17 5.85
N PHE A 64 -2.73 20.93 5.38
CA PHE A 64 -2.20 19.76 6.08
C PHE A 64 -0.70 19.91 6.35
N TYR A 65 0.11 20.15 5.31
CA TYR A 65 1.56 20.29 5.49
C TYR A 65 1.93 21.50 6.36
N LYS A 66 1.28 22.66 6.16
CA LYS A 66 1.50 23.84 7.03
C LYS A 66 1.27 23.51 8.50
N SER A 67 0.17 22.80 8.82
CA SER A 67 -0.14 22.42 10.19
C SER A 67 0.91 21.51 10.82
N LEU A 68 1.59 20.67 10.04
CA LEU A 68 2.71 19.85 10.51
C LEU A 68 3.95 20.72 10.78
N TYR A 69 4.25 21.71 9.95
CA TYR A 69 5.39 22.61 10.18
C TYR A 69 5.19 23.60 11.32
N GLU A 70 3.94 23.90 11.71
CA GLU A 70 3.61 24.65 12.92
C GLU A 70 4.00 23.91 14.20
N ASP A 71 4.02 22.57 14.16
CA ASP A 71 4.44 21.70 15.26
C ASP A 71 5.14 20.47 14.68
N ILE A 72 6.36 20.66 14.19
CA ILE A 72 7.11 19.59 13.52
C ILE A 72 7.47 18.44 14.48
N SER A 73 7.50 18.75 15.78
CA SER A 73 7.88 17.79 16.82
C SER A 73 6.92 16.60 16.89
N CYS A 74 5.65 16.79 16.53
CA CYS A 74 4.65 15.73 16.46
C CYS A 74 5.01 14.58 15.48
N LEU A 75 5.99 14.79 14.61
CA LEU A 75 6.47 13.77 13.68
C LEU A 75 7.54 12.86 14.28
N ASN A 76 7.93 13.03 15.55
CA ASN A 76 8.98 12.22 16.19
C ASN A 76 8.47 10.90 16.79
N SER A 77 7.16 10.74 16.89
CA SER A 77 6.50 9.54 17.42
C SER A 77 5.23 9.21 16.63
N PHE A 78 4.91 7.93 16.56
CA PHE A 78 3.69 7.45 15.92
C PHE A 78 2.43 7.93 16.67
N SER A 79 2.44 7.83 17.99
CA SER A 79 1.32 8.26 18.83
C SER A 79 1.13 9.78 18.84
N GLU A 80 2.23 10.56 18.86
CA GLU A 80 2.18 12.03 18.72
C GLU A 80 1.64 12.44 17.35
N PHE A 81 2.02 11.73 16.28
CA PHE A 81 1.49 12.00 14.95
C PHE A 81 -0.01 11.73 14.88
N ILE A 82 -0.50 10.61 15.42
CA ILE A 82 -1.94 10.33 15.50
C ILE A 82 -2.66 11.41 16.33
N GLN A 83 -2.07 11.84 17.44
CA GLN A 83 -2.62 12.90 18.29
C GLN A 83 -2.72 14.23 17.54
N LYS A 84 -1.69 14.62 16.78
CA LYS A 84 -1.73 15.81 15.93
C LYS A 84 -2.88 15.78 14.95
N LEU A 85 -3.11 14.63 14.31
CA LEU A 85 -4.13 14.50 13.26
C LEU A 85 -5.55 14.41 13.80
N SER A 86 -5.75 13.75 14.95
CA SER A 86 -7.08 13.44 15.47
C SER A 86 -7.52 14.30 16.65
N GLY A 87 -6.57 14.96 17.33
CA GLY A 87 -6.77 15.59 18.63
C GLY A 87 -6.92 14.61 19.79
N GLN A 88 -6.71 13.31 19.56
CA GLN A 88 -6.89 12.23 20.53
C GLN A 88 -5.64 11.35 20.57
N SER A 89 -5.27 10.88 21.76
CA SER A 89 -4.22 9.87 21.87
C SER A 89 -4.67 8.59 21.16
N GLY A 90 -3.77 8.00 20.38
CA GLY A 90 -3.99 6.74 19.69
C GLY A 90 -2.66 6.06 19.42
N ASN A 91 -2.70 4.74 19.19
CA ASN A 91 -1.51 3.94 18.97
C ASN A 91 -1.79 2.72 18.07
N SER A 92 -2.72 2.85 17.14
CA SER A 92 -3.11 1.77 16.22
C SER A 92 -3.14 2.23 14.76
N PHE A 93 -3.00 1.28 13.83
CA PHE A 93 -3.03 1.55 12.39
C PHE A 93 -4.43 1.98 11.92
N SER A 94 -5.48 1.44 12.53
CA SER A 94 -6.86 1.84 12.27
C SER A 94 -7.13 3.29 12.70
N GLU A 95 -6.62 3.72 13.86
CA GLU A 95 -6.69 5.12 14.29
C GLU A 95 -5.93 6.04 13.35
N LEU A 96 -4.71 5.68 12.93
CA LEU A 96 -3.94 6.45 11.96
C LEU A 96 -4.70 6.60 10.63
N PHE A 97 -5.31 5.51 10.14
CA PHE A 97 -6.14 5.54 8.92
C PHE A 97 -7.29 6.53 9.06
N ILE A 98 -8.04 6.46 10.16
CA ILE A 98 -9.19 7.34 10.42
C ILE A 98 -8.72 8.79 10.55
N ALA A 99 -7.63 9.04 11.27
CA ALA A 99 -7.08 10.37 11.50
C ALA A 99 -6.60 11.03 10.19
N LEU A 100 -5.87 10.29 9.35
CA LEU A 100 -5.44 10.77 8.04
C LEU A 100 -6.62 11.01 7.10
N LYS A 101 -7.58 10.09 7.03
CA LYS A 101 -8.75 10.22 6.15
C LYS A 101 -9.59 11.46 6.44
N LYS A 102 -9.57 11.96 7.69
CA LYS A 102 -10.25 13.20 8.10
C LYS A 102 -9.52 14.46 7.63
N GLN A 103 -8.25 14.35 7.22
CA GLN A 103 -7.48 15.50 6.74
C GLN A 103 -7.86 15.85 5.30
N ASP A 104 -7.99 17.14 5.04
CA ASP A 104 -8.23 17.63 3.69
C ASP A 104 -7.09 17.24 2.74
N GLY A 105 -7.45 16.70 1.57
CA GLY A 105 -6.51 16.22 0.56
C GLY A 105 -6.15 14.73 0.68
N TRP A 106 -6.44 14.11 1.82
CA TRP A 106 -6.26 12.68 2.04
C TRP A 106 -7.57 11.92 1.80
N GLY A 107 -7.51 10.82 1.05
CA GLY A 107 -8.66 9.96 0.79
C GLY A 107 -8.36 8.50 1.11
N ASP A 108 -9.37 7.64 0.96
CA ASP A 108 -9.30 6.22 1.34
C ASP A 108 -8.02 5.52 0.85
N LYS A 109 -7.69 5.65 -0.43
CA LYS A 109 -6.48 5.03 -1.02
C LYS A 109 -5.20 5.57 -0.38
N THR A 110 -5.02 6.89 -0.30
CA THR A 110 -3.74 7.46 0.15
C THR A 110 -3.54 7.32 1.65
N SER A 111 -4.60 7.42 2.44
CA SER A 111 -4.55 7.11 3.87
C SER A 111 -4.17 5.65 4.10
N ALA A 112 -4.77 4.71 3.35
CA ALA A 112 -4.40 3.29 3.43
C ALA A 112 -2.95 3.04 3.00
N LEU A 113 -2.47 3.67 1.91
CA LEU A 113 -1.08 3.54 1.45
C LEU A 113 -0.08 4.02 2.50
N PHE A 114 -0.37 5.13 3.17
CA PHE A 114 0.50 5.65 4.23
C PHE A 114 0.56 4.71 5.42
N VAL A 115 -0.60 4.32 5.94
CA VAL A 115 -0.73 3.38 7.05
C VAL A 115 0.01 2.06 6.77
N LYS A 116 -0.16 1.51 5.56
CA LYS A 116 0.56 0.33 5.09
C LYS A 116 2.08 0.56 5.04
N SER A 117 2.52 1.71 4.52
CA SER A 117 3.95 2.03 4.49
C SER A 117 4.55 2.11 5.89
N ILE A 118 3.86 2.73 6.86
CA ILE A 118 4.31 2.73 8.26
C ILE A 118 4.42 1.30 8.79
N PHE A 119 3.44 0.44 8.55
CA PHE A 119 3.53 -0.95 8.98
C PHE A 119 4.72 -1.69 8.39
N HIS A 120 4.94 -1.57 7.08
CA HIS A 120 6.05 -2.25 6.40
C HIS A 120 7.39 -1.81 6.98
N LEU A 121 7.56 -0.51 7.20
CA LEU A 121 8.81 0.03 7.76
C LEU A 121 9.06 -0.47 9.18
N HIS A 122 8.03 -0.86 9.93
CA HIS A 122 8.10 -1.13 11.37
C HIS A 122 7.86 -2.59 11.81
N ASN A 123 7.22 -3.43 10.99
CA ASN A 123 6.79 -4.79 11.35
C ASN A 123 7.94 -5.82 11.49
N GLY A 124 9.14 -5.50 10.97
CA GLY A 124 10.32 -6.38 11.04
C GLY A 124 10.52 -7.31 9.85
N GLU A 125 9.63 -7.27 8.84
CA GLU A 125 9.77 -8.03 7.58
C GLU A 125 10.60 -7.29 6.52
N TYR A 126 10.85 -5.99 6.74
CA TYR A 126 11.64 -5.11 5.87
C TYR A 126 12.97 -4.74 6.53
N ASP A 127 13.85 -4.07 5.78
CA ASP A 127 15.18 -3.68 6.27
C ASP A 127 15.07 -2.85 7.56
N SER A 128 15.74 -3.29 8.62
CA SER A 128 15.65 -2.68 9.94
C SER A 128 16.13 -1.23 9.98
N SER A 129 17.00 -0.82 9.03
CA SER A 129 17.47 0.57 8.92
C SER A 129 16.36 1.57 8.51
N LEU A 130 15.23 1.07 8.02
CA LEU A 130 14.10 1.88 7.57
C LEU A 130 13.21 2.37 8.72
N LYS A 131 13.31 1.76 9.91
CA LYS A 131 12.54 2.18 11.10
C LYS A 131 12.95 3.60 11.52
N PHE A 132 11.98 4.48 11.71
CA PHE A 132 12.22 5.85 12.19
C PHE A 132 11.47 6.26 13.46
N TRP A 133 10.39 5.55 13.80
CA TRP A 133 9.70 5.61 15.10
C TRP A 133 9.95 4.40 15.99
N ASN A 134 9.98 4.63 17.30
CA ASN A 134 10.22 3.59 18.31
C ASN A 134 8.93 3.01 18.90
N ASP A 135 7.80 3.70 18.77
CA ASP A 135 6.52 3.39 19.42
C ASP A 135 5.46 2.78 18.47
N VAL A 136 5.83 2.49 17.22
CA VAL A 136 4.93 1.84 16.25
C VAL A 136 4.70 0.38 16.64
N PRO A 137 3.44 -0.10 16.73
CA PRO A 137 3.15 -1.52 16.91
C PRO A 137 3.76 -2.36 15.79
N THR A 138 4.44 -3.45 16.14
CA THR A 138 5.08 -4.34 15.15
C THR A 138 4.11 -5.40 14.60
N LYS A 139 2.93 -5.52 15.22
CA LYS A 139 1.87 -6.47 14.87
C LYS A 139 0.51 -5.80 14.99
N LEU A 140 -0.48 -6.37 14.30
CA LEU A 140 -1.88 -6.01 14.47
C LEU A 140 -2.47 -6.86 15.59
N GLU A 141 -2.59 -6.28 16.78
CA GLU A 141 -3.17 -6.93 17.95
C GLU A 141 -4.39 -6.14 18.44
N GLY A 142 -5.19 -6.73 19.34
CA GLY A 142 -6.25 -5.99 20.05
C GLY A 142 -7.42 -5.49 19.18
N GLY A 143 -7.66 -6.09 18.02
CA GLY A 143 -8.72 -5.65 17.10
C GLY A 143 -8.31 -4.54 16.13
N ASP A 144 -7.02 -4.20 16.07
CA ASP A 144 -6.49 -3.31 15.05
C ASP A 144 -6.66 -3.90 13.64
N SER A 145 -6.77 -3.03 12.62
CA SER A 145 -7.07 -3.47 11.26
C SER A 145 -6.40 -2.63 10.19
N PHE A 146 -5.96 -3.33 9.13
CA PHE A 146 -5.56 -2.70 7.88
C PHE A 146 -6.73 -2.51 6.94
N LYS A 147 -6.57 -1.53 6.04
CA LYS A 147 -7.32 -1.44 4.81
C LYS A 147 -6.36 -1.64 3.65
N LEU A 148 -6.71 -2.54 2.73
CA LEU A 148 -6.04 -2.66 1.44
C LEU A 148 -6.19 -1.32 0.70
N PRO A 149 -5.10 -0.71 0.23
CA PRO A 149 -5.20 0.41 -0.69
C PRO A 149 -5.80 -0.05 -2.02
N VAL A 150 -6.94 0.50 -2.39
CA VAL A 150 -7.67 0.09 -3.61
C VAL A 150 -7.58 1.19 -4.66
N ASP A 151 -7.09 0.82 -5.85
CA ASP A 151 -7.11 1.65 -7.04
C ASP A 151 -7.68 0.92 -8.25
N ALA A 152 -7.58 1.51 -9.44
CA ALA A 152 -8.14 0.93 -10.65
C ALA A 152 -7.56 -0.45 -11.01
N VAL A 153 -6.33 -0.77 -10.62
CA VAL A 153 -5.70 -2.08 -10.85
C VAL A 153 -6.39 -3.13 -9.98
N ILE A 154 -6.50 -2.85 -8.68
CA ILE A 154 -7.16 -3.74 -7.72
C ILE A 154 -8.65 -3.88 -8.04
N MET A 155 -9.34 -2.77 -8.32
CA MET A 155 -10.75 -2.81 -8.72
C MET A 155 -10.97 -3.66 -9.98
N HIS A 156 -10.05 -3.61 -10.94
CA HIS A 156 -10.16 -4.46 -12.13
C HIS A 156 -10.01 -5.96 -11.76
N ILE A 157 -9.00 -6.34 -10.97
CA ILE A 157 -8.83 -7.74 -10.52
C ILE A 157 -10.10 -8.26 -9.84
N PHE A 158 -10.66 -7.50 -8.89
CA PHE A 158 -11.86 -7.92 -8.18
C PHE A 158 -13.08 -8.06 -9.11
N ARG A 159 -13.15 -7.25 -10.17
CA ARG A 159 -14.19 -7.37 -11.20
C ARG A 159 -14.06 -8.68 -11.97
N GLU A 160 -12.84 -9.03 -12.40
CA GLU A 160 -12.57 -10.25 -13.16
C GLU A 160 -12.91 -11.52 -12.37
N ILE A 161 -12.70 -11.52 -11.05
CA ILE A 161 -13.14 -12.63 -10.17
C ILE A 161 -14.63 -12.52 -9.74
N GLY A 162 -15.38 -11.63 -10.37
CA GLY A 162 -16.84 -11.56 -10.31
C GLY A 162 -17.43 -10.70 -9.18
N LEU A 163 -16.67 -9.77 -8.58
CA LEU A 163 -17.22 -8.76 -7.69
C LEU A 163 -17.87 -7.64 -8.52
N ASP A 164 -19.18 -7.46 -8.35
CA ASP A 164 -19.92 -6.43 -9.07
C ASP A 164 -19.63 -5.02 -8.54
N ASN A 165 -19.32 -4.10 -9.47
CA ASN A 165 -19.02 -2.69 -9.21
C ASN A 165 -18.05 -2.51 -8.01
N PRO A 166 -16.81 -3.01 -8.12
CA PRO A 166 -15.87 -3.03 -7.00
C PRO A 166 -15.48 -1.60 -6.61
N THR A 167 -15.45 -1.35 -5.30
CA THR A 167 -15.05 -0.08 -4.69
C THR A 167 -14.14 -0.36 -3.50
N PHE A 168 -13.42 0.66 -3.01
CA PHE A 168 -12.60 0.56 -1.80
C PHE A 168 -13.36 -0.10 -0.64
N SER A 169 -14.58 0.37 -0.36
CA SER A 169 -15.42 -0.15 0.72
C SER A 169 -15.86 -1.59 0.50
N LYS A 170 -16.34 -1.93 -0.70
CA LYS A 170 -16.79 -3.30 -1.03
C LYS A 170 -15.65 -4.32 -0.93
N ILE A 171 -14.48 -3.98 -1.46
CA ILE A 171 -13.31 -4.87 -1.45
C ILE A 171 -12.82 -5.07 -0.02
N ASN A 172 -12.63 -4.00 0.75
CA ASN A 172 -12.19 -4.13 2.15
C ASN A 172 -13.22 -4.84 3.04
N SER A 173 -14.52 -4.62 2.80
CA SER A 173 -15.58 -5.36 3.51
C SER A 173 -15.61 -6.84 3.13
N LEU A 174 -15.28 -7.18 1.89
CA LEU A 174 -15.16 -8.57 1.46
C LEU A 174 -13.97 -9.24 2.13
N LEU A 175 -12.78 -8.63 2.05
CA LEU A 175 -11.56 -9.21 2.60
C LEU A 175 -11.66 -9.44 4.11
N SER A 176 -12.16 -8.45 4.86
CA SER A 176 -12.37 -8.57 6.32
C SER A 176 -13.39 -9.64 6.75
N LYS A 177 -14.19 -10.20 5.83
CA LYS A 177 -15.08 -11.35 6.13
C LYS A 177 -14.38 -12.71 5.96
N HIS A 178 -13.26 -12.74 5.26
CA HIS A 178 -12.59 -13.98 4.85
C HIS A 178 -11.15 -14.08 5.36
N TYR A 179 -10.55 -12.97 5.75
CA TYR A 179 -9.15 -12.85 6.12
C TYR A 179 -9.02 -11.96 7.36
N GLU A 180 -8.13 -12.36 8.26
CA GLU A 180 -7.75 -11.61 9.44
C GLU A 180 -6.98 -10.34 9.06
N SER A 181 -6.91 -9.36 9.96
CA SER A 181 -6.22 -8.08 9.71
C SER A 181 -4.79 -8.26 9.20
N ALA A 182 -4.05 -9.22 9.76
CA ALA A 182 -2.65 -9.48 9.37
C ALA A 182 -2.55 -10.07 7.96
N GLU A 183 -3.56 -10.83 7.53
CA GLU A 183 -3.61 -11.41 6.20
C GLU A 183 -3.99 -10.36 5.15
N ILE A 184 -4.71 -9.29 5.52
CA ILE A 184 -5.04 -8.17 4.62
C ILE A 184 -3.78 -7.48 4.07
N GLU A 185 -2.68 -7.44 4.81
CA GLU A 185 -1.42 -6.85 4.33
C GLU A 185 -0.90 -7.58 3.07
N VAL A 186 -0.98 -8.90 3.05
CA VAL A 186 -0.54 -9.73 1.91
C VAL A 186 -1.31 -9.37 0.63
N TRP A 187 -2.57 -8.94 0.76
CA TRP A 187 -3.39 -8.55 -0.39
C TRP A 187 -2.85 -7.31 -1.13
N ASP A 188 -1.92 -6.54 -0.54
CA ASP A 188 -1.24 -5.44 -1.23
C ASP A 188 -0.40 -5.92 -2.42
N ASP A 189 0.11 -7.16 -2.37
CA ASP A 189 0.87 -7.75 -3.47
C ASP A 189 0.05 -7.85 -4.77
N LEU A 190 -1.28 -7.87 -4.68
CA LEU A 190 -2.15 -7.76 -5.85
C LEU A 190 -1.84 -6.52 -6.70
N TRP A 191 -1.39 -5.42 -6.10
CA TRP A 191 -1.08 -4.23 -6.86
C TRP A 191 0.09 -4.49 -7.80
N PHE A 192 1.16 -5.13 -7.33
CA PHE A 192 2.33 -5.46 -8.14
C PHE A 192 1.94 -6.38 -9.30
N TRP A 193 1.31 -7.51 -8.97
CA TRP A 193 0.91 -8.51 -9.97
C TRP A 193 -0.11 -7.96 -10.95
N GLY A 194 -1.13 -7.25 -10.46
CA GLY A 194 -2.14 -6.61 -11.31
C GLY A 194 -1.56 -5.51 -12.20
N PHE A 195 -0.62 -4.72 -11.68
CA PHE A 195 -0.07 -3.61 -12.45
C PHE A 195 0.67 -4.13 -13.67
N ILE A 196 1.54 -5.13 -13.49
CA ILE A 196 2.37 -5.71 -14.56
C ILE A 196 1.63 -6.71 -15.45
N THR A 197 0.39 -7.09 -15.11
CA THR A 197 -0.44 -8.01 -15.91
C THR A 197 -1.66 -7.36 -16.56
N GLN A 198 -1.80 -6.04 -16.46
CA GLN A 198 -2.90 -5.31 -17.11
C GLN A 198 -2.38 -4.40 -18.21
N ARG A 199 -2.94 -4.50 -19.42
CA ARG A 199 -2.70 -3.55 -20.51
C ARG A 199 -3.97 -2.77 -20.83
N GLY A 200 -3.83 -1.46 -21.10
CA GLY A 200 -4.96 -0.57 -21.34
C GLY A 200 -5.41 0.20 -20.09
N SER A 201 -6.58 0.83 -20.18
CA SER A 201 -7.15 1.70 -19.14
C SER A 201 -8.66 1.47 -18.98
N GLY A 202 -9.22 1.97 -17.89
CA GLY A 202 -10.66 1.82 -17.61
C GLY A 202 -11.08 0.37 -17.39
N ILE A 203 -12.22 0.01 -17.98
CA ILE A 203 -12.90 -1.29 -17.84
C ILE A 203 -12.34 -2.34 -18.82
N ASN A 204 -11.83 -1.91 -19.96
CA ASN A 204 -11.38 -2.79 -21.05
C ASN A 204 -9.87 -3.04 -20.95
N ARG A 205 -9.45 -3.71 -19.88
CA ARG A 205 -8.04 -4.07 -19.69
C ARG A 205 -7.80 -5.51 -20.11
N ASP A 206 -6.76 -5.73 -20.89
CA ASP A 206 -6.31 -7.08 -21.21
C ASP A 206 -5.47 -7.62 -20.05
N LEU A 207 -5.75 -8.86 -19.62
CA LEU A 207 -4.93 -9.59 -18.67
C LEU A 207 -3.77 -10.30 -19.41
N ILE A 208 -2.65 -9.60 -19.56
CA ILE A 208 -1.44 -10.10 -20.21
C ILE A 208 -0.19 -9.50 -19.56
N TRP A 209 0.94 -10.22 -19.65
CA TRP A 209 2.25 -9.68 -19.28
C TRP A 209 2.52 -8.34 -19.98
N ASN A 210 2.79 -7.30 -19.19
CA ASN A 210 3.03 -5.94 -19.64
C ASN A 210 4.44 -5.51 -19.27
N GLU A 211 5.39 -5.87 -20.13
CA GLU A 211 6.81 -5.55 -19.96
C GLU A 211 7.07 -4.05 -19.80
N ASN A 212 6.39 -3.20 -20.55
CA ASN A 212 6.55 -1.74 -20.47
C ASN A 212 6.26 -1.23 -19.06
N LYS A 213 5.19 -1.73 -18.44
CA LYS A 213 4.86 -1.36 -17.05
C LYS A 213 5.89 -1.89 -16.06
N TYR A 214 6.38 -3.11 -16.25
CA TYR A 214 7.45 -3.66 -15.41
C TYR A 214 8.70 -2.77 -15.43
N TRP A 215 9.15 -2.38 -16.63
CA TRP A 215 10.30 -1.50 -16.81
C TRP A 215 10.07 -0.09 -16.27
N ALA A 216 8.83 0.42 -16.34
CA ALA A 216 8.47 1.72 -15.79
C ALA A 216 8.51 1.79 -14.25
N ILE A 217 8.47 0.65 -13.54
CA ILE A 217 8.67 0.65 -12.10
C ILE A 217 10.17 0.83 -11.81
N GLU A 218 10.56 2.00 -11.33
CA GLU A 218 11.95 2.35 -11.04
C GLU A 218 12.65 1.29 -10.17
N ASN A 219 11.98 0.86 -9.10
CA ASN A 219 12.55 -0.03 -8.07
C ASN A 219 12.37 -1.53 -8.36
N SER A 220 11.87 -1.93 -9.53
CA SER A 220 11.82 -3.36 -9.90
C SER A 220 13.20 -3.85 -10.34
N SER A 221 13.48 -5.13 -10.12
CA SER A 221 14.77 -5.73 -10.48
C SER A 221 14.94 -5.72 -12.00
N LYS A 222 16.08 -5.23 -12.50
CA LYS A 222 16.39 -5.31 -13.94
C LYS A 222 17.23 -6.54 -14.29
N CYS A 223 17.32 -7.51 -13.37
CA CYS A 223 17.98 -8.77 -13.63
C CYS A 223 17.14 -9.62 -14.59
N ILE A 224 17.75 -10.06 -15.69
CA ILE A 224 17.07 -10.83 -16.74
C ILE A 224 16.49 -12.15 -16.20
N ILE A 225 17.20 -12.80 -15.27
CA ILE A 225 16.75 -14.06 -14.66
C ILE A 225 15.47 -13.84 -13.84
N GLU A 226 15.45 -12.79 -13.02
CA GLU A 226 14.27 -12.44 -12.20
C GLU A 226 13.09 -12.01 -13.08
N ILE A 227 13.34 -11.26 -14.16
CA ILE A 227 12.30 -10.88 -15.13
C ILE A 227 11.67 -12.12 -15.77
N ALA A 228 12.47 -13.12 -16.15
CA ALA A 228 11.94 -14.36 -16.72
C ALA A 228 11.04 -15.11 -15.73
N GLN A 229 11.45 -15.20 -14.46
CA GLN A 229 10.65 -15.80 -13.39
C GLN A 229 9.34 -15.03 -13.17
N ILE A 230 9.41 -13.69 -13.06
CA ILE A 230 8.22 -12.85 -12.87
C ILE A 230 7.25 -13.00 -14.05
N LYS A 231 7.75 -13.14 -15.28
CA LYS A 231 6.91 -13.37 -16.47
C LYS A 231 6.20 -14.73 -16.44
N GLU A 232 6.86 -15.77 -15.96
CA GLU A 232 6.25 -17.08 -15.73
C GLU A 232 5.15 -16.98 -14.66
N LYS A 233 5.47 -16.38 -13.51
CA LYS A 233 4.51 -16.16 -12.40
C LYS A 233 3.35 -15.25 -12.77
N ALA A 234 3.58 -14.26 -13.62
CA ALA A 234 2.52 -13.43 -14.19
C ALA A 234 1.52 -14.26 -15.00
N SER A 235 2.00 -15.29 -15.72
CA SER A 235 1.12 -16.18 -16.48
C SER A 235 0.29 -17.07 -15.53
N GLU A 236 0.89 -17.59 -14.45
CA GLU A 236 0.16 -18.29 -13.39
C GLU A 236 -0.92 -17.40 -12.75
N PHE A 237 -0.58 -16.15 -12.40
CA PHE A 237 -1.50 -15.16 -11.84
C PHE A 237 -2.69 -14.89 -12.75
N ILE A 238 -2.45 -14.67 -14.05
CA ILE A 238 -3.51 -14.45 -15.04
C ILE A 238 -4.45 -15.65 -15.12
N ASN A 239 -3.92 -16.88 -15.09
CA ASN A 239 -4.73 -18.11 -15.12
C ASN A 239 -5.61 -18.28 -13.87
N ILE A 240 -5.19 -17.76 -12.72
CA ILE A 240 -6.02 -17.76 -11.50
C ILE A 240 -7.19 -16.78 -11.63
N ILE A 241 -6.95 -15.62 -12.24
CA ILE A 241 -7.95 -14.56 -12.40
C ILE A 241 -8.96 -14.87 -13.50
N SER A 242 -8.49 -15.42 -14.62
CA SER A 242 -9.31 -15.78 -15.79
C SER A 242 -10.26 -16.93 -15.48
#